data_AF-A0A7U9S659-F1
#
_entry.id   AF-A0A7U9S659-F1
#
_cell.length_a   1.000
_cell.length_b   1.000
_cell.length_c   1.000
_cell.angle_alpha   90.00
_cell.angle_beta   90.00
_cell.angle_gamma   90.00
#
_symmetry.space_group_name_H-M   'P 1'
#
loop_
_entity.id
_entity.type
_entity.pdbx_description
1 polymer ?
#
loop_
_entity_poly.entity_id
_entity_poly.type
_entity_poly.pdbx_seq_one_letter_code
_entity_poly.pdbx_strand_id
1 'polypeptide(L)'
;MGRSRNVWGPYEKDPKNPIVTSVPGESYERQDADHLKPKYYNPGSALQKSGHGSYVELPTGEVYLVHLCARPFVPELRCTLGRETAIQKMMWTEDG
;
A
#
# COMPACT_ATOMS: atom_id res chain seq x y z
N MET A 1 -5.35 -4.79 -6.19
CA MET A 1 -5.06 -5.28 -7.56
C MET A 1 -6.35 -5.83 -8.17
N GLY A 2 -6.46 -5.74 -9.49
CA GLY A 2 -7.48 -6.45 -10.25
C GLY A 2 -6.84 -7.05 -11.49
N ARG A 3 -7.41 -8.15 -11.99
CA ARG A 3 -6.89 -8.89 -13.15
C ARG A 3 -7.96 -9.14 -14.18
N SER A 4 -7.55 -9.30 -15.44
CA SER A 4 -8.41 -9.63 -16.57
C SER A 4 -7.63 -10.46 -17.58
N ARG A 5 -8.32 -11.35 -18.30
CA ARG A 5 -7.76 -12.05 -19.45
C ARG A 5 -7.60 -11.15 -20.69
N ASN A 6 -8.32 -10.03 -20.73
CA ASN A 6 -8.24 -9.01 -21.77
C ASN A 6 -7.74 -7.71 -21.15
N VAL A 7 -6.75 -7.06 -21.75
CA VAL A 7 -6.18 -5.78 -21.27
C VAL A 7 -7.25 -4.69 -21.11
N TRP A 8 -8.33 -4.75 -21.89
CA TRP A 8 -9.46 -3.82 -21.82
C TRP A 8 -10.53 -4.18 -20.78
N GLY A 9 -10.37 -5.31 -20.07
CA GLY A 9 -11.30 -5.78 -19.05
C GLY A 9 -12.39 -6.73 -19.57
N PRO A 10 -13.42 -7.00 -18.74
CA PRO A 10 -13.61 -6.46 -17.39
C PRO A 10 -12.55 -6.97 -16.40
N TYR A 11 -12.13 -6.11 -15.48
CA TYR A 11 -11.19 -6.48 -14.40
C TYR A 11 -11.95 -7.00 -13.19
N GLU A 12 -11.50 -8.13 -12.65
CA GLU A 12 -12.01 -8.72 -11.41
C GLU A 12 -11.10 -8.30 -10.24
N LYS A 13 -11.72 -7.95 -9.10
CA LYS A 13 -10.98 -7.56 -7.90
C LYS A 13 -10.33 -8.77 -7.25
N ASP A 14 -9.10 -8.60 -6.77
CA ASP A 14 -8.51 -9.56 -5.84
C ASP A 14 -9.35 -9.59 -4.53
N PRO A 15 -9.80 -10.77 -4.08
CA PRO A 15 -10.61 -10.93 -2.87
C PRO A 15 -9.84 -10.58 -1.58
N LYS A 16 -8.51 -10.57 -1.59
CA LYS A 16 -7.63 -10.25 -0.47
C LYS A 16 -7.06 -8.84 -0.53
N ASN A 17 -7.62 -7.96 -1.35
CA ASN A 17 -7.24 -6.55 -1.33
C ASN A 17 -7.36 -5.94 0.07
N PRO A 18 -6.47 -4.99 0.45
CA PRO A 18 -5.35 -4.46 -0.34
C PRO A 18 -4.06 -5.30 -0.24
N ILE A 19 -3.25 -5.31 -1.31
CA ILE A 19 -1.96 -6.03 -1.34
C ILE A 19 -0.88 -5.41 -0.41
N VAL A 20 -0.98 -4.11 -0.13
CA VAL A 20 -0.14 -3.39 0.83
C VAL A 20 -0.93 -2.23 1.41
N THR A 21 -0.93 -2.10 2.72
CA THR A 21 -1.48 -0.95 3.43
C THR A 21 -0.83 -0.86 4.81
N SER A 22 -0.68 0.36 5.32
CA SER A 22 -0.42 0.56 6.74
C SER A 22 -1.67 0.98 7.50
N VAL A 23 -2.79 1.24 6.83
CA VAL A 23 -4.03 1.72 7.46
C VAL A 23 -4.71 0.56 8.18
N PRO A 24 -5.13 0.72 9.45
CA PRO A 24 -5.62 -0.40 10.27
C PRO A 24 -7.07 -0.83 9.95
N GLY A 25 -7.73 -0.19 8.98
CA GLY A 25 -9.10 -0.51 8.59
C GLY A 25 -9.46 0.05 7.22
N GLU A 26 -10.68 -0.27 6.76
CA GLU A 26 -11.21 0.28 5.52
C GLU A 26 -11.69 1.72 5.70
N SER A 27 -11.46 2.55 4.69
CA SER A 27 -11.95 3.93 4.65
C SER A 27 -12.25 4.35 3.22
N TYR A 28 -13.40 5.02 3.04
CA TYR A 28 -13.92 5.44 1.73
C TYR A 28 -14.06 6.97 1.63
N GLU A 29 -13.16 7.70 2.29
CA GLU A 29 -13.30 9.14 2.49
C GLU A 29 -12.57 9.98 1.46
N ARG A 30 -12.68 9.60 0.19
CA ARG A 30 -12.08 10.35 -0.92
C ARG A 30 -12.62 11.79 -1.01
N GLN A 31 -13.79 12.06 -0.42
CA GLN A 31 -14.43 13.37 -0.38
C GLN A 31 -14.03 14.23 0.84
N ASP A 32 -13.37 13.65 1.84
CA ASP A 32 -12.89 14.40 2.99
C ASP A 32 -11.52 15.03 2.69
N ALA A 33 -11.50 16.37 2.64
CA ALA A 33 -10.32 17.15 2.31
C ALA A 33 -9.32 17.31 3.47
N ASP A 34 -9.64 16.87 4.69
CA ASP A 34 -8.66 16.88 5.77
C ASP A 34 -7.45 16.02 5.39
N HIS A 35 -6.26 16.61 5.47
CA HIS A 35 -5.01 15.99 5.06
C HIS A 35 -4.34 15.21 6.20
N LEU A 36 -4.63 15.54 7.46
CA LEU A 36 -3.94 14.94 8.60
C LEU A 36 -4.46 13.52 8.86
N LYS A 37 -5.78 13.32 8.77
CA LYS A 37 -6.50 12.05 8.95
C LYS A 37 -5.90 11.16 10.08
N PRO A 38 -5.91 11.62 11.35
CA PRO A 38 -5.25 10.91 12.46
C PRO A 38 -5.68 9.45 12.64
N LYS A 39 -6.94 9.12 12.31
CA LYS A 39 -7.50 7.76 12.34
C LYS A 39 -6.80 6.74 11.46
N TYR A 40 -6.00 7.17 10.48
CA TYR A 40 -5.19 6.27 9.64
C TYR A 40 -3.86 5.90 10.27
N TYR A 41 -3.47 6.56 11.36
CA TYR A 41 -2.26 6.21 12.08
C TYR A 41 -2.39 4.79 12.65
N ASN A 42 -1.44 3.94 12.30
CA ASN A 42 -1.38 2.58 12.78
C ASN A 42 -0.21 2.41 13.74
N PRO A 43 -0.44 2.30 15.06
CA PRO A 43 0.62 2.10 16.03
C PRO A 43 1.36 0.75 15.85
N GLY A 44 0.74 -0.22 15.17
CA GLY A 44 1.35 -1.51 14.84
C GLY A 44 2.29 -1.50 13.64
N SER A 45 2.46 -0.37 12.94
CA SER A 45 3.35 -0.25 11.78
C SER A 45 4.37 0.87 11.97
N ALA A 46 5.66 0.56 11.82
CA ALA A 46 6.71 1.57 11.85
C ALA A 46 6.66 2.51 10.62
N LEU A 47 6.19 2.00 9.48
CA LEU A 47 6.00 2.75 8.25
C LEU A 47 4.52 3.08 8.06
N GLN A 48 4.22 4.34 7.81
CA GLN A 48 2.87 4.83 7.60
C GLN A 48 2.64 5.19 6.13
N LYS A 49 1.36 5.36 5.76
CA LYS A 49 0.94 5.80 4.42
C LYS A 49 1.51 4.90 3.31
N SER A 50 1.67 3.60 3.58
CA SER A 50 2.20 2.63 2.63
C SER A 50 1.26 2.46 1.43
N GLY A 51 1.77 2.64 0.22
CA GLY A 51 0.99 2.50 -1.01
C GLY A 51 1.77 2.95 -2.25
N HIS A 52 1.07 3.11 -3.38
CA HIS A 52 1.71 3.43 -4.68
C HIS A 52 2.78 2.37 -5.05
N GLY A 53 2.41 1.10 -4.93
CA GLY A 53 3.32 -0.02 -5.13
C GLY A 53 3.64 -0.29 -6.59
N SER A 54 4.87 -0.72 -6.85
CA SER A 54 5.36 -1.31 -8.09
C SER A 54 6.15 -2.57 -7.75
N TYR A 55 5.82 -3.70 -8.37
CA TYR A 55 6.50 -4.95 -8.08
C TYR A 55 7.59 -5.24 -9.12
N VAL A 56 8.56 -6.05 -8.72
CA VAL A 56 9.61 -6.59 -9.59
C VAL A 56 9.79 -8.07 -9.28
N GLU A 57 9.92 -8.87 -10.34
CA GLU A 57 10.28 -10.28 -10.24
C GLU A 57 11.76 -10.43 -10.60
N LEU A 58 12.52 -11.04 -9.70
CA LEU A 58 13.93 -11.36 -9.95
C LEU A 58 14.04 -12.60 -10.84
N PRO A 59 15.17 -12.79 -11.55
CA PRO A 59 15.44 -14.03 -12.30
C PRO A 59 15.42 -15.30 -11.44
N THR A 60 15.55 -15.16 -10.11
CA THR A 60 15.43 -16.25 -9.12
C THR A 60 13.99 -16.66 -8.84
N GLY A 61 13.00 -15.93 -9.38
CA GLY A 61 11.56 -16.12 -9.10
C GLY A 61 11.07 -15.41 -7.84
N GLU A 62 11.93 -14.70 -7.11
CA GLU A 62 11.50 -13.91 -5.96
C GLU A 62 10.82 -12.62 -6.40
N VAL A 63 9.74 -12.24 -5.69
CA VAL A 63 8.97 -11.03 -5.98
C VAL A 63 9.18 -10.02 -4.86
N TYR A 64 9.43 -8.77 -5.24
CA TYR A 64 9.56 -7.67 -4.31
C TYR A 64 8.60 -6.54 -4.70
N LEU A 65 8.00 -5.92 -3.68
CA LEU A 65 7.15 -4.75 -3.85
C LEU A 65 7.89 -3.51 -3.34
N VAL A 66 8.17 -2.59 -4.25
CA VAL A 66 8.67 -1.25 -3.92
C VAL A 66 7.46 -0.34 -3.78
N HIS A 67 7.41 0.47 -2.72
CA HIS A 67 6.27 1.34 -2.48
C HIS A 67 6.68 2.63 -1.75
N LEU A 68 5.81 3.63 -1.81
CA LEU A 68 5.97 4.84 -1.02
C LEU A 68 5.49 4.59 0.41
N CYS A 69 6.13 5.26 1.37
CA CYS A 69 5.72 5.32 2.77
C CYS A 69 6.10 6.67 3.39
N ALA A 70 5.83 6.84 4.67
CA ALA A 70 6.28 7.99 5.46
C ALA A 70 6.48 7.60 6.93
N ARG A 71 7.36 8.33 7.62
CA ARG A 71 7.58 8.22 9.06
C ARG A 71 7.14 9.52 9.75
N PRO A 72 5.94 9.56 10.34
CA PRO A 72 5.45 10.76 11.01
C PRO A 72 6.19 10.99 12.33
N PHE A 73 6.43 12.26 12.67
CA PHE A 73 6.79 12.66 14.02
C PHE A 73 5.57 12.54 14.93
N VAL A 74 5.76 11.96 16.12
CA VAL A 74 4.73 11.82 17.14
C VAL A 74 4.93 12.87 18.23
N PRO A 75 3.86 13.45 18.80
CA PRO A 75 2.45 13.11 18.60
C PRO A 75 1.74 13.80 17.41
N GLU A 76 2.36 14.74 16.71
CA GLU A 76 1.67 15.62 15.74
C GLU A 76 1.30 14.94 14.41
N LEU A 77 1.81 13.74 14.16
CA LEU A 77 1.59 12.91 12.97
C LEU A 77 2.03 13.56 11.64
N ARG A 78 2.95 14.53 11.71
CA ARG A 78 3.46 15.27 10.55
C ARG A 78 4.66 14.55 9.93
N CYS A 79 4.69 14.49 8.59
CA CYS A 79 5.75 13.81 7.82
C CYS A 79 6.65 14.85 7.14
N THR A 80 7.55 15.49 7.89
CA THR A 80 8.39 16.60 7.37
C THR A 80 9.51 16.15 6.43
N LEU A 81 9.83 14.86 6.41
CA LEU A 81 10.83 14.26 5.51
C LEU A 81 10.27 13.92 4.11
N GLY A 82 8.97 14.20 3.87
CA GLY A 82 8.29 13.82 2.65
C GLY A 82 7.89 12.32 2.63
N ARG A 83 7.67 11.81 1.42
CA ARG A 83 7.43 10.38 1.18
C ARG A 83 8.76 9.71 0.85
N GLU A 84 8.96 8.54 1.42
CA GLU A 84 10.18 7.74 1.30
C GLU A 84 9.90 6.48 0.49
N THR A 85 10.94 5.85 -0.05
CA THR A 85 10.83 4.57 -0.76
C THR A 85 11.16 3.42 0.18
N ALA A 86 10.26 2.44 0.26
CA ALA A 86 10.46 1.19 0.97
C ALA A 86 10.35 0.00 0.00
N ILE A 87 10.91 -1.13 0.41
CA ILE A 87 10.86 -2.40 -0.31
C ILE A 87 10.49 -3.52 0.66
N GLN A 88 9.61 -4.42 0.23
CA GLN A 88 9.20 -5.60 1.01
C GLN A 88 9.13 -6.83 0.09
N LYS A 89 9.41 -8.01 0.65
CA LYS A 89 9.20 -9.27 -0.07
C LYS A 89 7.70 -9.50 -0.25
N MET A 90 7.30 -9.84 -1.48
CA MET A 90 5.94 -10.15 -1.87
C MET A 90 5.88 -11.64 -2.28
N MET A 91 4.69 -12.22 -2.21
CA MET A 91 4.43 -13.56 -2.73
C MET A 91 3.15 -13.55 -3.56
N TRP A 92 3.18 -14.25 -4.69
CA TRP A 92 1.97 -14.65 -5.39
C TRP A 92 1.32 -15.82 -4.64
N THR A 93 0.00 -15.79 -4.51
CA THR A 93 -0.76 -16.92 -3.98
C THR A 93 -0.96 -17.98 -5.06
N GLU A 94 -1.36 -19.20 -4.67
CA GLU A 94 -1.53 -20.33 -5.61
C GLU A 94 -2.56 -20.05 -6.71
N ASP A 95 -3.54 -19.19 -6.42
CA ASP A 95 -4.59 -18.75 -7.35
C ASP A 95 -4.18 -17.59 -8.27
N GLY A 96 -2.94 -17.11 -8.17
CA GLY A 96 -2.39 -15.95 -8.88
C GLY A 96 -3.08 -14.64 -8.51
#